data_AF-A0AAW0B5R3-F1
#
_entry.id   AF-A0AAW0B5R3-F1
#
_cell.length_a   1.000
_cell.length_b   1.000
_cell.length_c   1.000
_cell.angle_alpha   90.00
_cell.angle_beta   90.00
_cell.angle_gamma   90.00
#
_symmetry.space_group_name_H-M   'P 1'
#
loop_
_entity.id
_entity.type
_entity.pdbx_description
1 polymer ?
#
loop_
_entity_poly.entity_id
_entity_poly.type
_entity_poly.pdbx_seq_one_letter_code
_entity_poly.pdbx_strand_id
1 'polypeptide(L)'
;MWHTTKAAGPADPDPLTTLELKDLSDTYRSLILDLGALHLSIQWLTHTSALLWIRDENTTLYDVFEPSLVSVSLQLPHNLGHLVFGREAWIEMGGTLSDESDPLTVLYADEGTFRVWFCLSRSDYVVELLDSPTFLRPKHYSPLFLASSDASSLSLPRRHVYTYRGAKKQLWSITPFPTNSQGCSDTRDKIVPTEITGVPRRRMLFSYIVQQTRKVAIGPLEYCGNAHLVRIGSSDVVVPCYGDPNLPEYYAIRDLMNRMLPPVLPGARRAVLTSEEAASLHDEIEEYGKSVSRKRARDGDGENEPEKSNAQKPKKKRLSADQRLALMPIN
;
A
#
# COMPACT_ATOMS: atom_id res chain seq x y z
N MET A 1 37.11 49.15 -27.41
CA MET A 1 37.33 47.74 -27.06
C MET A 1 36.93 47.61 -25.59
N TRP A 2 35.73 47.11 -25.32
CA TRP A 2 35.17 47.01 -23.96
C TRP A 2 35.30 45.56 -23.50
N HIS A 3 35.98 45.33 -22.39
CA HIS A 3 36.05 44.03 -21.73
C HIS A 3 34.90 43.91 -20.75
N THR A 4 34.02 42.94 -20.97
CA THR A 4 33.00 42.52 -19.98
C THR A 4 33.61 41.45 -19.07
N THR A 5 33.78 41.78 -17.80
CA THR A 5 34.09 40.82 -16.73
C THR A 5 32.82 40.08 -16.34
N LYS A 6 32.80 38.77 -16.61
CA LYS A 6 31.74 37.85 -16.19
C LYS A 6 31.85 37.69 -14.67
N ALA A 7 30.81 38.06 -13.93
CA ALA A 7 30.75 37.84 -12.49
C ALA A 7 30.86 36.33 -12.19
N ALA A 8 31.75 35.97 -11.26
CA ALA A 8 31.86 34.61 -10.77
C ALA A 8 30.52 34.19 -10.14
N GLY A 9 29.94 33.10 -10.63
CA GLY A 9 28.75 32.51 -10.03
C GLY A 9 29.03 32.04 -8.60
N PRO A 10 27.99 31.83 -7.77
CA PRO A 10 28.15 31.26 -6.45
C PRO A 10 28.88 29.91 -6.58
N ALA A 11 29.92 29.71 -5.76
CA ALA A 11 30.65 28.46 -5.71
C ALA A 11 29.67 27.32 -5.46
N ASP A 12 29.81 26.22 -6.20
CA ASP A 12 29.04 25.01 -5.95
C ASP A 12 29.23 24.61 -4.48
N PRO A 13 28.16 24.28 -3.75
CA PRO A 13 28.28 23.87 -2.35
C PRO A 13 29.17 22.62 -2.29
N ASP A 14 30.18 22.65 -1.41
CA ASP A 14 31.07 21.51 -1.22
C ASP A 14 30.24 20.23 -0.97
N PRO A 15 30.58 19.11 -1.63
CA PRO A 15 29.85 17.87 -1.46
C PRO A 15 29.89 17.47 0.02
N LEU A 16 28.71 17.12 0.56
CA LEU A 16 28.56 16.63 1.94
C LEU A 16 29.26 15.27 2.05
N THR A 17 30.53 15.27 2.43
CA THR A 17 31.33 14.04 2.57
C THR A 17 31.15 13.37 3.94
N THR A 18 30.68 14.12 4.94
CA THR A 18 30.67 13.65 6.32
C THR A 18 29.46 14.24 7.07
N LEU A 19 28.70 13.39 7.73
CA LEU A 19 27.62 13.75 8.64
C LEU A 19 28.03 13.34 10.05
N GLU A 20 28.10 14.31 10.96
CA GLU A 20 28.42 14.09 12.37
C GLU A 20 27.18 14.40 13.22
N LEU A 21 26.74 13.44 14.02
CA LEU A 21 25.63 13.64 14.96
C LEU A 21 26.10 14.55 16.09
N LYS A 22 25.62 15.80 16.07
CA LYS A 22 25.97 16.83 17.06
C LYS A 22 25.07 16.77 18.28
N ASP A 23 23.78 16.54 18.05
CA ASP A 23 22.79 16.51 19.11
C ASP A 23 21.62 15.58 18.77
N LEU A 24 20.92 15.16 19.81
CA LEU A 24 19.75 14.30 19.74
C LEU A 24 18.65 14.91 20.59
N SER A 25 17.57 15.33 19.95
CA SER A 25 16.40 15.86 20.64
C SER A 25 15.18 15.03 20.32
N ASP A 26 14.36 14.78 21.34
CA ASP A 26 13.11 14.07 21.22
C ASP A 26 11.93 15.04 21.33
N THR A 27 10.89 14.75 20.57
CA THR A 27 9.56 15.33 20.76
C THR A 27 8.57 14.21 21.01
N TYR A 28 7.35 14.57 21.41
CA TYR A 28 6.27 13.60 21.58
C TYR A 28 5.94 12.79 20.30
N ARG A 29 6.43 13.20 19.12
CA ARG A 29 6.09 12.59 17.82
C ARG A 29 7.27 12.35 16.90
N SER A 30 8.49 12.68 17.31
CA SER A 30 9.65 12.46 16.48
C SER A 30 10.92 12.36 17.30
N LEU A 31 11.89 11.64 16.75
CA LEU A 31 13.29 11.77 17.12
C LEU A 31 13.96 12.69 16.09
N ILE A 32 14.67 13.72 16.55
CA ILE A 32 15.38 14.67 15.70
C ILE A 32 16.87 14.48 15.92
N LEU A 33 17.57 14.14 14.85
CA LEU A 33 19.01 13.98 14.79
C LEU A 33 19.60 15.26 14.18
N ASP A 34 20.35 16.03 14.96
CA ASP A 34 21.09 17.19 14.45
C ASP A 34 22.42 16.73 13.87
N LEU A 35 22.57 16.84 12.55
CA LEU A 35 23.77 16.48 11.80
C LEU A 35 24.56 17.73 11.36
N GLY A 36 24.37 18.85 12.07
CA GLY A 36 24.98 20.15 11.78
C GLY A 36 24.28 20.89 10.65
N ALA A 37 24.70 20.63 9.40
CA ALA A 37 24.12 21.31 8.24
C ALA A 37 22.73 20.74 7.87
N LEU A 38 22.39 19.56 8.37
CA LEU A 38 21.15 18.85 8.10
C LEU A 38 20.52 18.38 9.40
N HIS A 39 19.19 18.32 9.43
CA HIS A 39 18.43 17.70 10.50
C HIS A 39 17.64 16.53 9.92
N LEU A 40 17.77 15.35 10.54
CA LEU A 40 16.97 14.18 10.18
C LEU A 40 15.89 13.98 11.24
N SER A 41 14.62 14.09 10.85
CA SER A 41 13.49 13.85 11.75
C SER A 41 12.83 12.51 11.43
N ILE A 42 12.91 11.59 12.38
CA ILE A 42 12.22 10.30 12.33
C ILE A 42 10.88 10.51 13.02
N GLN A 43 9.80 10.58 12.24
CA GLN A 43 8.45 10.76 12.79
C GLN A 43 7.86 9.44 13.23
N TRP A 44 7.38 9.39 14.47
CA TRP A 44 6.53 8.33 14.95
C TRP A 44 5.14 8.51 14.32
N LEU A 45 4.81 7.70 13.31
CA LEU A 45 3.46 7.65 12.78
C LEU A 45 2.48 7.44 13.95
N THR A 46 1.56 8.40 14.12
CA THR A 46 0.80 8.69 15.35
C THR A 46 -0.16 7.58 15.83
N HIS A 47 -0.11 6.41 15.22
CA HIS A 47 -0.96 5.25 15.57
C HIS A 47 -0.16 4.00 15.98
N THR A 48 1.15 4.01 15.82
CA THR A 48 2.02 2.89 16.18
C THR A 48 3.08 3.36 17.17
N SER A 49 2.75 3.29 18.46
CA SER A 49 3.77 3.19 19.50
C SER A 49 4.64 1.98 19.17
N ALA A 50 5.90 2.20 18.81
CA ALA A 50 6.86 1.12 18.62
C ALA A 50 7.00 0.40 19.97
N LEU A 51 6.43 -0.79 20.08
CA LEU A 51 6.62 -1.66 21.23
C LEU A 51 7.74 -2.62 20.86
N LEU A 52 8.85 -2.57 21.59
CA LEU A 52 9.90 -3.55 21.43
C LEU A 52 9.37 -4.89 21.94
N TRP A 53 9.21 -5.85 21.04
CA TRP A 53 8.75 -7.18 21.38
C TRP A 53 9.95 -8.11 21.46
N ILE A 54 10.30 -8.56 22.66
CA ILE A 54 11.47 -9.43 22.88
C ILE A 54 11.00 -10.89 22.99
N ARG A 55 11.79 -11.79 22.42
CA ARG A 55 11.53 -13.24 22.41
C ARG A 55 12.81 -13.96 22.83
N ASP A 56 12.66 -15.12 23.45
CA ASP A 56 13.77 -16.02 23.71
C ASP A 56 14.00 -16.94 22.50
N GLU A 57 15.27 -17.20 22.22
CA GLU A 57 15.80 -17.89 21.04
C GLU A 57 15.21 -19.29 20.84
N ASN A 58 14.75 -19.92 21.92
CA ASN A 58 14.27 -21.31 21.91
C ASN A 58 12.84 -21.48 21.37
N THR A 59 12.14 -20.40 21.01
CA THR A 59 10.76 -20.52 20.54
C THR A 59 10.66 -20.61 19.04
N THR A 60 10.01 -21.68 18.58
CA THR A 60 9.58 -21.89 17.20
C THR A 60 8.40 -20.99 16.82
N LEU A 61 8.61 -19.67 16.85
CA LEU A 61 7.71 -18.75 16.15
C LEU A 61 8.23 -18.59 14.72
N TYR A 62 7.30 -18.47 13.78
CA TYR A 62 7.60 -18.23 12.38
C TYR A 62 6.61 -17.22 11.82
N ASP A 63 7.05 -16.49 10.81
CA ASP A 63 6.19 -15.57 10.08
C ASP A 63 5.22 -16.37 9.21
N VAL A 64 3.93 -16.14 9.38
CA VAL A 64 2.92 -16.79 8.56
C VAL A 64 2.74 -15.98 7.29
N PHE A 65 3.06 -16.61 6.17
CA PHE A 65 2.93 -16.07 4.84
C PHE A 65 2.23 -17.11 3.95
N GLU A 66 1.30 -16.70 3.11
CA GLU A 66 0.65 -17.60 2.15
C GLU A 66 1.01 -17.12 0.73
N PRO A 67 2.04 -17.71 0.10
CA PRO A 67 2.53 -17.24 -1.20
C PRO A 67 1.47 -17.31 -2.29
N SER A 68 0.50 -18.22 -2.18
CA SER A 68 -0.58 -18.36 -3.16
C SER A 68 -1.44 -17.10 -3.29
N LEU A 69 -1.57 -16.31 -2.21
CA LEU A 69 -2.33 -15.04 -2.22
C LEU A 69 -1.66 -13.94 -3.05
N VAL A 70 -0.36 -14.04 -3.28
CA VAL A 70 0.43 -13.11 -4.11
C VAL A 70 1.10 -13.85 -5.28
N SER A 71 0.57 -15.02 -5.65
CA SER A 71 1.14 -15.89 -6.66
C SER A 71 1.34 -15.20 -8.00
N VAL A 72 0.37 -14.39 -8.42
CA VAL A 72 0.45 -13.59 -9.65
C VAL A 72 1.72 -12.73 -9.66
N SER A 73 2.00 -12.01 -8.58
CA SER A 73 3.19 -11.16 -8.46
C SER A 73 4.48 -11.98 -8.39
N LEU A 74 4.45 -13.12 -7.70
CA LEU A 74 5.61 -14.00 -7.54
C LEU A 74 5.96 -14.80 -8.81
N GLN A 75 5.02 -14.93 -9.75
CA GLN A 75 5.22 -15.63 -11.03
C GLN A 75 5.65 -14.70 -12.17
N LEU A 76 5.74 -13.39 -11.95
CA LEU A 76 6.25 -12.46 -12.95
C LEU A 76 7.76 -12.67 -13.18
N PRO A 77 8.28 -12.41 -14.40
CA PRO A 77 9.71 -12.55 -14.70
C PRO A 77 10.62 -11.73 -13.77
N HIS A 78 10.18 -10.53 -13.37
CA HIS A 78 10.90 -9.63 -12.47
C HIS A 78 10.24 -9.58 -11.10
N ASN A 79 10.00 -10.75 -10.49
CA ASN A 79 9.44 -10.83 -9.15
C ASN A 79 10.51 -10.53 -8.08
N LEU A 80 10.05 -10.16 -6.89
CA LEU A 80 10.88 -9.84 -5.72
C LEU A 80 10.83 -10.95 -4.67
N GLY A 81 10.59 -12.20 -5.07
CA GLY A 81 10.46 -13.32 -4.15
C GLY A 81 11.71 -13.53 -3.29
N HIS A 82 12.89 -13.32 -3.87
CA HIS A 82 14.17 -13.42 -3.14
C HIS A 82 14.31 -12.39 -2.00
N LEU A 83 13.66 -11.23 -2.10
CA LEU A 83 13.64 -10.24 -1.00
C LEU A 83 12.69 -10.64 0.13
N VAL A 84 11.65 -11.42 -0.18
CA VAL A 84 10.69 -11.91 0.83
C VAL A 84 11.24 -13.14 1.55
N PHE A 85 11.73 -14.11 0.78
CA PHE A 85 12.09 -15.44 1.30
C PHE A 85 13.58 -15.61 1.59
N GLY A 86 14.43 -14.72 1.07
CA GLY A 86 15.86 -14.94 0.95
C GLY A 86 16.20 -15.68 -0.35
N ARG A 87 17.39 -15.41 -0.91
CA ARG A 87 17.83 -15.92 -2.22
C ARG A 87 17.85 -17.45 -2.28
N GLU A 88 18.49 -18.10 -1.32
CA GLU A 88 18.65 -19.55 -1.30
C GLU A 88 17.32 -20.28 -1.11
N ALA A 89 16.52 -19.84 -0.13
CA ALA A 89 15.20 -20.41 0.14
C ALA A 89 14.25 -20.20 -1.04
N TRP A 90 14.29 -19.05 -1.71
CA TRP A 90 13.48 -18.79 -2.90
C TRP A 90 13.77 -19.80 -4.01
N ILE A 91 15.04 -20.07 -4.29
CA ILE A 91 15.45 -21.09 -5.26
C ILE A 91 15.00 -22.49 -4.82
N GLU A 92 15.19 -22.85 -3.54
CA GLU A 92 14.77 -24.16 -2.99
C GLU A 92 13.26 -24.40 -3.17
N MET A 93 12.45 -23.34 -3.04
CA MET A 93 10.99 -23.40 -3.26
C MET A 93 10.59 -23.42 -4.74
N GLY A 94 11.54 -23.42 -5.68
CA GLY A 94 11.30 -23.41 -7.12
C GLY A 94 11.09 -22.03 -7.73
N GLY A 95 11.43 -20.97 -6.98
CA GLY A 95 11.43 -19.60 -7.47
C GLY A 95 12.56 -19.33 -8.47
N THR A 96 12.33 -18.41 -9.40
CA THR A 96 13.36 -17.95 -10.35
C THR A 96 13.92 -16.60 -9.91
N LEU A 97 15.23 -16.43 -9.98
CA LEU A 97 15.88 -15.13 -9.81
C LEU A 97 15.83 -14.35 -11.13
N SER A 98 15.61 -13.05 -11.04
CA SER A 98 15.85 -12.13 -12.16
C SER A 98 17.36 -11.93 -12.32
N ASP A 99 17.85 -12.01 -13.57
CA ASP A 99 19.25 -11.67 -13.91
C ASP A 99 19.51 -10.16 -13.81
N GLU A 100 18.45 -9.34 -13.93
CA GLU A 100 18.52 -7.90 -13.79
C GLU A 100 18.45 -7.51 -12.31
N SER A 101 19.38 -6.65 -11.89
CA SER A 101 19.37 -6.05 -10.55
C SER A 101 18.23 -5.03 -10.50
N ASP A 102 17.14 -5.41 -9.83
CA ASP A 102 16.01 -4.50 -9.66
C ASP A 102 16.40 -3.36 -8.68
N PRO A 103 15.86 -2.15 -8.87
CA PRO A 103 16.23 -1.00 -8.04
C PRO A 103 16.04 -1.21 -6.54
N LEU A 104 15.11 -2.09 -6.14
CA LEU A 104 14.84 -2.34 -4.73
C LEU A 104 15.91 -3.27 -4.14
N THR A 105 16.35 -4.29 -4.88
CA THR A 105 17.51 -5.11 -4.50
C THR A 105 18.77 -4.27 -4.43
N VAL A 106 19.01 -3.35 -5.38
CA VAL A 106 20.13 -2.40 -5.31
C VAL A 106 20.00 -1.54 -4.07
N LEU A 107 18.81 -0.99 -3.80
CA LEU A 107 18.56 -0.20 -2.59
C LEU A 107 18.88 -1.01 -1.34
N TYR A 108 18.39 -2.24 -1.19
CA TYR A 108 18.68 -3.07 -0.02
C TYR A 108 20.15 -3.53 0.08
N ALA A 109 20.85 -3.64 -1.06
CA ALA A 109 22.28 -3.92 -1.09
C ALA A 109 23.11 -2.70 -0.64
N ASP A 110 22.80 -1.52 -1.19
CA ASP A 110 23.49 -0.25 -0.89
C ASP A 110 23.15 0.24 0.53
N GLU A 111 21.88 0.12 0.93
CA GLU A 111 21.38 0.35 2.28
C GLU A 111 21.70 -0.81 3.24
N GLY A 112 22.45 -1.85 2.83
CA GLY A 112 23.06 -2.81 3.75
C GLY A 112 23.99 -2.15 4.79
N THR A 113 24.34 -0.88 4.55
CA THR A 113 25.01 0.04 5.49
C THR A 113 24.07 0.95 6.28
N PHE A 114 22.75 0.72 6.28
CA PHE A 114 21.88 1.29 7.30
C PHE A 114 22.28 0.65 8.62
N ARG A 115 23.29 1.25 9.27
CA ARG A 115 23.65 0.98 10.66
C ARG A 115 22.36 1.21 11.43
N VAL A 116 21.63 0.13 11.69
CA VAL A 116 20.52 0.18 12.63
C VAL A 116 21.20 0.44 13.95
N TRP A 117 21.27 1.73 14.31
CA TRP A 117 21.72 2.21 15.60
C TRP A 117 20.69 1.70 16.60
N PHE A 118 20.79 0.43 16.96
CA PHE A 118 20.18 -0.06 18.16
C PHE A 118 20.90 0.64 19.30
N CYS A 119 20.30 1.72 19.80
CA CYS A 119 20.76 2.55 20.92
C CYS A 119 21.04 1.78 22.24
N LEU A 120 21.02 0.45 22.23
CA LEU A 120 21.14 -0.40 23.41
C LEU A 120 22.45 -1.21 23.45
N SER A 121 23.27 -1.18 22.41
CA SER A 121 24.53 -1.93 22.34
C SER A 121 25.65 -1.06 21.77
N ARG A 122 26.72 -0.84 22.53
CA ARG A 122 27.95 -0.11 22.10
C ARG A 122 28.77 -0.88 21.04
N SER A 123 28.15 -1.82 20.34
CA SER A 123 28.81 -2.72 19.40
C SER A 123 28.26 -2.43 18.01
N ASP A 124 29.14 -2.03 17.09
CA ASP A 124 28.82 -1.82 15.68
C ASP A 124 28.42 -3.16 15.04
N TYR A 125 27.15 -3.54 15.12
CA TYR A 125 26.59 -4.62 14.32
C TYR A 125 26.10 -4.03 12.99
N VAL A 126 26.77 -4.41 11.92
CA VAL A 126 26.26 -4.22 10.56
C VAL A 126 25.40 -5.45 10.26
N VAL A 127 24.10 -5.24 10.05
CA VAL A 127 23.19 -6.29 9.57
C VAL A 127 22.92 -5.94 8.12
N GLU A 128 23.44 -6.74 7.20
CA GLU A 128 23.10 -6.64 5.79
C GLU A 128 21.61 -7.00 5.64
N LEU A 129 20.81 -6.09 5.10
CA LEU A 129 19.35 -6.27 5.04
C LEU A 129 18.96 -7.45 4.14
N LEU A 130 19.71 -7.67 3.06
CA LEU A 130 19.51 -8.79 2.13
C LEU A 130 19.75 -10.16 2.78
N ASP A 131 20.68 -10.22 3.73
CA ASP A 131 21.03 -11.44 4.46
C ASP A 131 20.40 -11.46 5.87
N SER A 132 19.46 -10.54 6.12
CA SER A 132 18.76 -10.52 7.39
C SER A 132 17.95 -11.81 7.55
N PRO A 133 18.00 -12.45 8.73
CA PRO A 133 17.28 -13.69 8.94
C PRO A 133 15.78 -13.43 8.82
N THR A 134 15.13 -14.11 7.87
CA THR A 134 13.67 -14.16 7.84
C THR A 134 13.20 -15.18 8.88
N PHE A 135 12.09 -14.91 9.57
CA PHE A 135 11.46 -15.91 10.43
C PHE A 135 10.52 -16.82 9.63
N LEU A 136 10.61 -16.81 8.30
CA LEU A 136 9.87 -17.71 7.43
C LEU A 136 10.42 -19.13 7.58
N ARG A 137 9.58 -20.13 7.32
CA ARG A 137 9.97 -21.54 7.33
C ARG A 137 9.77 -22.09 5.92
N PRO A 138 10.77 -22.07 5.03
CA PRO A 138 10.62 -22.44 3.62
C PRO A 138 9.91 -23.78 3.41
N LYS A 139 10.22 -24.77 4.26
CA LYS A 139 9.59 -26.10 4.26
C LYS A 139 8.08 -26.11 4.50
N HIS A 140 7.50 -25.05 5.10
CA HIS A 140 6.06 -24.92 5.30
C HIS A 140 5.33 -24.46 4.03
N TYR A 141 6.05 -23.92 3.05
CA TYR A 141 5.48 -23.41 1.80
C TYR A 141 5.85 -24.34 0.62
N SER A 142 5.94 -25.64 0.85
CA SER A 142 6.16 -26.62 -0.23
C SER A 142 4.89 -27.45 -0.43
N PRO A 143 4.25 -27.39 -1.62
CA PRO A 143 4.63 -26.61 -2.80
C PRO A 143 4.44 -25.10 -2.60
N LEU A 144 5.20 -24.27 -3.33
CA LEU A 144 5.18 -22.80 -3.22
C LEU A 144 3.80 -22.22 -3.49
N PHE A 145 3.07 -22.80 -4.44
CA PHE A 145 1.71 -22.42 -4.77
C PHE A 145 0.79 -23.63 -4.60
N LEU A 146 -0.38 -23.39 -4.00
CA LEU A 146 -1.46 -24.36 -3.98
C LEU A 146 -1.97 -24.62 -5.41
N ALA A 147 -2.31 -25.87 -5.74
CA ALA A 147 -2.83 -26.22 -7.05
C ALA A 147 -4.16 -25.49 -7.32
N SER A 148 -4.48 -25.19 -8.59
CA SER A 148 -5.71 -24.46 -8.94
C SER A 148 -7.00 -25.18 -8.52
N SER A 149 -6.98 -26.52 -8.41
CA SER A 149 -8.08 -27.31 -7.82
C SER A 149 -8.29 -27.00 -6.34
N ASP A 150 -7.22 -26.67 -5.62
CA ASP A 150 -7.24 -26.33 -4.21
C ASP A 150 -7.53 -24.84 -4.02
N ALA A 151 -7.02 -23.98 -4.91
CA ALA A 151 -7.28 -22.55 -4.92
C ALA A 151 -8.74 -22.21 -5.30
N SER A 152 -9.35 -22.95 -6.23
CA SER A 152 -10.79 -22.76 -6.53
C SER A 152 -11.69 -23.25 -5.37
N SER A 153 -11.16 -24.09 -4.48
CA SER A 153 -11.78 -24.46 -3.21
C SER A 153 -11.53 -23.45 -2.07
N LEU A 154 -11.24 -22.18 -2.40
CA LEU A 154 -11.01 -21.02 -1.50
C LEU A 154 -12.09 -20.77 -0.41
N SER A 155 -13.02 -21.70 -0.18
CA SER A 155 -13.32 -22.13 1.19
C SER A 155 -12.10 -22.72 1.90
N LEU A 156 -10.93 -22.05 1.83
CA LEU A 156 -9.77 -22.42 2.64
C LEU A 156 -10.27 -22.60 4.07
N PRO A 157 -9.89 -23.68 4.75
CA PRO A 157 -10.33 -23.93 6.11
C PRO A 157 -10.03 -22.66 6.91
N ARG A 158 -11.09 -22.02 7.41
CA ARG A 158 -10.97 -20.78 8.17
C ARG A 158 -9.96 -21.04 9.28
N ARG A 159 -8.79 -20.42 9.18
CA ARG A 159 -7.74 -20.58 10.19
C ARG A 159 -8.29 -20.11 11.52
N HIS A 160 -8.02 -20.88 12.56
CA HIS A 160 -8.34 -20.46 13.91
C HIS A 160 -7.54 -19.20 14.23
N VAL A 161 -8.23 -18.11 14.57
CA VAL A 161 -7.59 -16.87 15.02
C VAL A 161 -7.64 -16.81 16.54
N TYR A 162 -6.51 -16.55 17.14
CA TYR A 162 -6.34 -16.34 18.58
C TYR A 162 -6.60 -14.88 18.92
N THR A 163 -7.16 -14.64 20.10
CA THR A 163 -7.45 -13.29 20.59
C THR A 163 -6.79 -13.13 21.94
N TYR A 164 -6.03 -12.06 22.13
CA TYR A 164 -5.34 -11.80 23.39
C TYR A 164 -5.73 -10.43 23.95
N ARG A 165 -5.75 -10.34 25.28
CA ARG A 165 -5.77 -9.09 26.02
C ARG A 165 -4.34 -8.62 26.23
N GLY A 166 -3.93 -7.57 25.54
CA GLY A 166 -2.71 -6.82 25.86
C GLY A 166 -2.97 -5.76 26.94
N ALA A 167 -1.97 -4.94 27.28
CA ALA A 167 -2.09 -3.95 28.35
C ALA A 167 -3.16 -2.87 28.07
N LYS A 168 -3.20 -2.34 26.85
CA LYS A 168 -4.13 -1.27 26.44
C LYS A 168 -4.93 -1.62 25.19
N LYS A 169 -4.56 -2.68 24.49
CA LYS A 169 -5.12 -3.04 23.19
C LYS A 169 -5.50 -4.52 23.15
N GLN A 170 -6.47 -4.82 22.32
CA GLN A 170 -6.78 -6.18 21.91
C GLN A 170 -5.81 -6.60 20.80
N LEU A 171 -5.28 -7.81 20.89
CA LEU A 171 -4.41 -8.39 19.88
C LEU A 171 -5.12 -9.56 19.22
N TRP A 172 -4.94 -9.69 17.91
CA TRP A 172 -5.40 -10.85 17.13
C TRP A 172 -4.18 -11.48 16.49
N SER A 173 -4.13 -12.82 16.50
CA SER A 173 -3.03 -13.57 15.91
C SER A 173 -3.54 -14.80 15.20
N ILE A 174 -2.89 -15.17 14.10
CA ILE A 174 -3.14 -16.42 13.37
C ILE A 174 -2.30 -17.59 13.91
N THR A 175 -1.33 -17.30 14.76
CA THR A 175 -0.54 -18.28 15.52
C THR A 175 -0.76 -18.09 17.01
N PRO A 176 -0.65 -19.16 17.81
CA PRO A 176 -0.65 -19.02 19.25
C PRO A 176 0.54 -18.18 19.68
N PHE A 177 0.31 -17.27 20.61
CA PHE A 177 1.34 -16.41 21.15
C PHE A 177 2.29 -17.24 22.02
N PRO A 178 3.62 -17.15 21.81
CA PRO A 178 4.56 -17.91 22.63
C PRO A 178 4.44 -17.55 24.11
N THR A 179 4.54 -18.54 24.99
CA THR A 179 4.50 -18.33 26.45
C THR A 179 5.66 -17.49 26.96
N ASN A 180 6.77 -17.43 26.22
CA ASN A 180 7.95 -16.64 26.54
C ASN A 180 8.02 -15.29 25.78
N SER A 181 7.03 -14.96 24.96
CA SER A 181 6.98 -13.67 24.27
C SER A 181 6.62 -12.56 25.27
N GLN A 182 7.44 -11.52 25.34
CA GLN A 182 7.27 -10.42 26.29
C GLN A 182 7.27 -9.07 25.56
N GLY A 183 6.24 -8.26 25.83
CA GLY A 183 6.24 -6.87 25.40
C GLY A 183 7.14 -6.07 26.34
N CYS A 184 8.17 -5.43 25.78
CA CYS A 184 8.94 -4.42 26.49
C CYS A 184 8.18 -3.09 26.34
N SER A 185 7.52 -2.64 27.40
CA SER A 185 7.06 -1.26 27.50
C SER A 185 8.06 -0.44 28.30
N ASP A 186 8.13 0.86 28.03
CA ASP A 186 8.92 1.82 28.83
C ASP A 186 8.53 1.79 30.32
N THR A 187 7.29 1.37 30.61
CA THR A 187 6.84 1.04 31.97
C THR A 187 7.34 -0.35 32.35
N ARG A 188 8.02 -0.48 33.48
CA ARG A 188 8.61 -1.73 34.04
C ARG A 188 7.64 -2.92 34.17
N ASP A 189 6.37 -2.74 33.88
CA ASP A 189 5.36 -3.78 33.95
C ASP A 189 5.43 -4.67 32.71
N LYS A 190 5.86 -5.92 32.92
CA LYS A 190 5.84 -6.95 31.88
C LYS A 190 4.43 -7.17 31.39
N ILE A 191 4.20 -6.93 30.10
CA ILE A 191 2.91 -7.21 29.47
C ILE A 191 2.92 -8.67 29.03
N VAL A 192 2.21 -9.52 29.77
CA VAL A 192 1.96 -10.92 29.38
C VAL A 192 0.57 -11.01 28.76
N PRO A 193 0.45 -11.21 27.42
CA PRO A 193 -0.86 -11.30 26.79
C PRO A 193 -1.65 -12.49 27.31
N THR A 194 -2.89 -12.26 27.75
CA THR A 194 -3.78 -13.35 28.21
C THR A 194 -4.75 -13.71 27.10
N GLU A 195 -4.82 -14.99 26.73
CA GLU A 195 -5.76 -15.45 25.70
C GLU A 195 -7.22 -15.26 26.16
N ILE A 196 -8.04 -14.73 25.27
CA ILE A 196 -9.48 -14.56 25.44
C ILE A 196 -10.16 -15.66 24.66
N THR A 197 -10.91 -16.52 25.36
CA THR A 197 -11.63 -17.65 24.76
C THR A 197 -13.14 -17.56 25.02
N GLY A 198 -13.91 -18.53 24.52
CA GLY A 198 -15.33 -18.71 24.87
C GLY A 198 -16.27 -17.56 24.47
N VAL A 199 -17.25 -17.25 25.35
CA VAL A 199 -18.24 -16.18 25.15
C VAL A 199 -17.59 -14.80 25.00
N PRO A 200 -16.60 -14.39 25.84
CA PRO A 200 -15.89 -13.13 25.67
C PRO A 200 -15.30 -12.95 24.27
N ARG A 201 -14.61 -13.98 23.73
CA ARG A 201 -14.06 -13.95 22.37
C ARG A 201 -15.15 -13.80 21.32
N ARG A 202 -16.24 -14.58 21.43
CA ARG A 202 -17.35 -14.51 20.46
C ARG A 202 -17.95 -13.12 20.35
N ARG A 203 -18.07 -12.39 21.47
CA ARG A 203 -18.57 -11.01 21.50
C ARG A 203 -17.66 -10.01 20.78
N MET A 204 -16.39 -10.35 20.61
CA MET A 204 -15.39 -9.51 19.95
C MET A 204 -15.29 -9.77 18.43
N LEU A 205 -15.93 -10.82 17.91
CA LEU A 205 -15.89 -11.12 16.48
C LEU A 205 -16.68 -10.06 15.70
N PHE A 206 -16.18 -9.71 14.52
CA PHE A 206 -16.85 -8.81 13.58
C PHE A 206 -18.32 -9.21 13.34
N SER A 207 -18.56 -10.51 13.14
CA SER A 207 -19.92 -11.04 12.94
C SER A 207 -20.86 -10.72 14.11
N TYR A 208 -20.39 -10.86 15.35
CA TYR A 208 -21.19 -10.51 16.52
C TYR A 208 -21.43 -9.00 16.60
N ILE A 209 -20.40 -8.19 16.36
CA ILE A 209 -20.52 -6.73 16.38
C ILE A 209 -21.60 -6.28 15.37
N VAL A 210 -21.51 -6.73 14.13
CA VAL A 210 -22.45 -6.36 13.06
C VAL A 210 -23.86 -6.88 13.37
N GLN A 211 -23.99 -8.19 13.65
CA GLN A 211 -25.31 -8.84 13.75
C GLN A 211 -26.04 -8.52 15.06
N GLN A 212 -25.31 -8.37 16.17
CA GLN A 212 -25.91 -8.28 17.50
C GLN A 212 -25.88 -6.86 18.08
N THR A 213 -24.88 -6.04 17.71
CA THR A 213 -24.77 -4.67 18.27
C THR A 213 -25.27 -3.58 17.33
N ARG A 214 -25.52 -3.93 16.04
CA ARG A 214 -25.85 -2.97 14.97
C ARG A 214 -24.81 -1.85 14.79
N LYS A 215 -23.59 -2.05 15.29
CA LYS A 215 -22.47 -1.15 15.05
C LYS A 215 -21.86 -1.48 13.70
N VAL A 216 -21.52 -0.43 12.95
CA VAL A 216 -20.68 -0.55 11.75
C VAL A 216 -19.25 -0.79 12.16
N ALA A 217 -18.57 -1.71 11.46
CA ALA A 217 -17.14 -1.89 11.57
C ALA A 217 -16.53 -1.52 10.22
N ILE A 218 -15.59 -0.58 10.26
CA ILE A 218 -14.84 -0.06 9.12
C ILE A 218 -13.63 -1.00 8.99
N GLY A 219 -13.64 -1.91 8.03
CA GLY A 219 -12.52 -2.79 7.72
C GLY A 219 -11.42 -2.05 6.94
N PRO A 220 -10.30 -2.73 6.60
CA PRO A 220 -9.19 -2.11 5.87
C PRO A 220 -9.59 -1.52 4.51
N LEU A 221 -10.56 -2.14 3.83
CA LEU A 221 -11.08 -1.63 2.56
C LEU A 221 -11.93 -0.37 2.76
N GLU A 222 -12.68 -0.28 3.87
CA GLU A 222 -13.34 0.95 4.28
C GLU A 222 -12.33 1.99 4.85
N TYR A 223 -11.21 1.54 5.42
CA TYR A 223 -10.11 2.38 5.93
C TYR A 223 -9.33 3.04 4.79
N CYS A 224 -9.30 2.41 3.61
CA CYS A 224 -8.76 3.07 2.43
C CYS A 224 -9.53 4.34 2.07
N GLY A 225 -10.75 4.56 2.59
CA GLY A 225 -11.48 5.86 2.55
C GLY A 225 -11.75 6.44 1.17
N ASN A 226 -11.25 5.80 0.12
CA ASN A 226 -11.25 6.24 -1.26
C ASN A 226 -12.37 5.58 -2.06
N ALA A 227 -13.02 4.58 -1.46
CA ALA A 227 -14.12 3.91 -2.11
C ALA A 227 -15.33 4.86 -2.18
N HIS A 228 -15.85 5.06 -3.38
CA HIS A 228 -17.00 5.94 -3.59
C HIS A 228 -17.92 5.37 -4.68
N LEU A 229 -19.09 5.97 -4.85
CA LEU A 229 -20.11 5.48 -5.78
C LEU A 229 -20.01 6.23 -7.10
N VAL A 230 -19.81 5.50 -8.20
CA VAL A 230 -19.88 6.03 -9.56
C VAL A 230 -21.16 5.55 -10.23
N ARG A 231 -21.99 6.48 -10.69
CA ARG A 231 -23.27 6.15 -11.34
C ARG A 231 -23.09 5.78 -12.82
N ILE A 232 -23.31 4.51 -13.16
CA ILE A 232 -23.23 3.96 -14.51
C ILE A 232 -24.65 3.68 -15.01
N GLY A 233 -25.19 4.61 -15.81
CA GLY A 233 -26.57 4.54 -16.27
C GLY A 233 -27.55 4.71 -15.10
N SER A 234 -28.32 3.67 -14.79
CA SER A 234 -29.27 3.63 -13.68
C SER A 234 -28.71 3.02 -12.40
N SER A 235 -27.52 2.43 -12.45
CA SER A 235 -26.92 1.67 -11.36
C SER A 235 -25.77 2.44 -10.72
N ASP A 236 -25.59 2.27 -9.43
CA ASP A 236 -24.43 2.80 -8.69
C ASP A 236 -23.41 1.67 -8.51
N VAL A 237 -22.16 1.92 -8.88
CA VAL A 237 -21.05 0.97 -8.76
C VAL A 237 -20.08 1.49 -7.72
N VAL A 238 -19.67 0.63 -6.78
CA VAL A 238 -18.63 0.94 -5.80
C VAL A 238 -17.28 0.81 -6.49
N VAL A 239 -16.50 1.90 -6.49
CA VAL A 239 -15.13 1.90 -7.02
C VAL A 239 -14.16 2.06 -5.85
N PRO A 240 -13.02 1.35 -5.78
CA PRO A 240 -12.12 1.41 -4.63
C PRO A 240 -11.30 2.70 -4.54
N CYS A 241 -11.08 3.37 -5.68
CA CYS A 241 -10.30 4.60 -5.80
C CYS A 241 -10.72 5.39 -7.06
N TYR A 242 -10.33 6.67 -7.11
CA TYR A 242 -10.50 7.49 -8.31
C TYR A 242 -9.65 6.97 -9.46
N GLY A 243 -10.24 6.92 -10.65
CA GLY A 243 -9.56 6.38 -11.84
C GLY A 243 -9.40 4.84 -11.82
N ASP A 244 -10.23 4.12 -11.07
CA ASP A 244 -10.22 2.65 -11.03
C ASP A 244 -10.13 2.06 -12.45
N PRO A 245 -9.08 1.29 -12.79
CA PRO A 245 -8.89 0.75 -14.13
C PRO A 245 -9.96 -0.28 -14.53
N ASN A 246 -10.80 -0.73 -13.59
CA ASN A 246 -11.94 -1.61 -13.88
C ASN A 246 -13.19 -0.84 -14.30
N LEU A 247 -13.23 0.48 -14.14
CA LEU A 247 -14.27 1.31 -14.73
C LEU A 247 -14.09 1.37 -16.24
N PRO A 248 -15.17 1.34 -17.04
CA PRO A 248 -15.06 1.69 -18.45
C PRO A 248 -14.46 3.10 -18.58
N GLU A 249 -13.54 3.26 -19.52
CA GLU A 249 -12.67 4.45 -19.69
C GLU A 249 -13.43 5.78 -19.58
N TYR A 250 -14.60 5.88 -20.20
CA TYR A 250 -15.49 7.05 -20.09
C TYR A 250 -15.86 7.40 -18.64
N TYR A 251 -16.20 6.40 -17.83
CA TYR A 251 -16.59 6.61 -16.43
C TYR A 251 -15.38 6.91 -15.55
N ALA A 252 -14.22 6.29 -15.82
CA ALA A 252 -12.98 6.57 -15.10
C ALA A 252 -12.53 8.03 -15.31
N ILE A 253 -12.54 8.51 -16.55
CA ILE A 253 -12.21 9.92 -16.86
C ILE A 253 -13.21 10.86 -16.17
N ARG A 254 -14.51 10.59 -16.29
CA ARG A 254 -15.55 11.42 -15.65
C ARG A 254 -15.40 11.44 -14.12
N ASP A 255 -15.00 10.32 -13.54
CA ASP A 255 -14.77 10.20 -12.11
C ASP A 255 -13.57 11.02 -11.64
N LEU A 256 -12.46 10.92 -12.37
CA LEU A 256 -11.27 11.75 -12.18
C LEU A 256 -11.60 13.25 -12.26
N MET A 257 -12.41 13.66 -13.26
CA MET A 257 -12.89 15.04 -13.38
C MET A 257 -13.72 15.49 -12.17
N ASN A 258 -14.57 14.63 -11.62
CA ASN A 258 -15.40 14.98 -10.47
C ASN A 258 -14.60 15.16 -9.18
N ARG A 259 -13.43 14.51 -9.05
CA ARG A 259 -12.52 14.69 -7.92
C ARG A 259 -11.91 16.09 -7.89
N MET A 260 -11.52 16.58 -9.06
CA MET A 260 -10.89 17.90 -9.21
C MET A 260 -11.90 19.05 -9.15
N LEU A 261 -13.16 18.79 -9.49
CA LEU A 261 -14.21 19.78 -9.41
C LEU A 261 -14.68 19.93 -7.96
N PRO A 262 -14.79 21.17 -7.42
CA PRO A 262 -15.34 21.38 -6.10
C PRO A 262 -16.77 20.82 -6.01
N PRO A 263 -17.17 20.26 -4.86
CA PRO A 263 -18.50 19.69 -4.68
C PRO A 263 -19.56 20.77 -4.95
N VAL A 264 -20.50 20.43 -5.83
CA VAL A 264 -21.60 21.33 -6.18
C VAL A 264 -22.68 21.18 -5.12
N LEU A 265 -22.91 22.23 -4.32
CA LEU A 265 -24.03 22.25 -3.41
C LEU A 265 -25.35 22.13 -4.18
N PRO A 266 -26.38 21.46 -3.63
CA PRO A 266 -27.70 21.41 -4.26
C PRO A 266 -28.21 22.81 -4.60
N GLY A 267 -28.50 23.06 -5.88
CA GLY A 267 -28.97 24.36 -6.39
C GLY A 267 -27.87 25.36 -6.78
N ALA A 268 -26.60 25.08 -6.51
CA ALA A 268 -25.48 25.89 -6.99
C ALA A 268 -25.12 25.54 -8.44
N ARG A 269 -24.70 26.54 -9.21
CA ARG A 269 -24.06 26.30 -10.52
C ARG A 269 -22.62 25.83 -10.28
N ARG A 270 -22.12 24.92 -11.13
CA ARG A 270 -20.70 24.54 -11.11
C ARG A 270 -19.84 25.79 -11.31
N ALA A 271 -18.85 25.98 -10.44
CA ALA A 271 -17.79 26.94 -10.69
C ALA A 271 -17.09 26.53 -11.99
N VAL A 272 -16.82 27.54 -12.83
CA VAL A 272 -16.00 27.34 -14.03
C VAL A 272 -14.57 27.12 -13.54
N LEU A 273 -13.93 26.05 -14.01
CA LEU A 273 -12.52 25.80 -13.75
C LEU A 273 -11.70 27.00 -14.22
N THR A 274 -10.70 27.38 -13.44
CA THR A 274 -9.67 28.29 -13.92
C THR A 274 -8.92 27.64 -15.09
N SER A 275 -8.26 28.46 -15.91
CA SER A 275 -7.46 27.97 -17.04
C SER A 275 -6.34 27.03 -16.59
N GLU A 276 -5.76 27.29 -15.41
CA GLU A 276 -4.72 26.46 -14.79
C GLU A 276 -5.28 25.11 -14.32
N GLU A 277 -6.43 25.08 -13.63
CA GLU A 277 -7.08 23.82 -13.23
C GLU A 277 -7.54 23.00 -14.43
N ALA A 278 -8.01 23.66 -15.50
CA ALA A 278 -8.40 23.00 -16.73
C ALA A 278 -7.20 22.37 -17.46
N ALA A 279 -6.05 23.04 -17.47
CA ALA A 279 -4.81 22.51 -18.03
C ALA A 279 -4.30 21.30 -17.20
N SER A 280 -4.25 21.43 -15.89
CA SER A 280 -3.86 20.33 -14.99
C SER A 280 -4.77 19.11 -15.16
N LEU A 281 -6.08 19.33 -15.33
CA LEU A 281 -7.03 18.24 -15.57
C LEU A 281 -6.81 17.57 -16.92
N HIS A 282 -6.48 18.35 -17.96
CA HIS A 282 -6.17 17.80 -19.27
C HIS A 282 -4.93 16.91 -19.22
N ASP A 283 -3.88 17.36 -18.53
CA ASP A 283 -2.63 16.60 -18.37
C ASP A 283 -2.86 15.29 -17.61
N GLU A 284 -3.66 15.30 -16.53
CA GLU A 284 -3.97 14.10 -15.75
C GLU A 284 -4.82 13.10 -16.55
N ILE A 285 -5.79 13.59 -17.35
CA ILE A 285 -6.59 12.75 -18.26
C ILE A 285 -5.70 12.14 -19.35
N GLU A 286 -4.77 12.91 -19.91
CA GLU A 286 -3.85 12.43 -20.94
C GLU A 286 -2.89 11.38 -20.38
N GLU A 287 -2.34 11.60 -19.19
CA GLU A 287 -1.51 10.63 -18.48
C GLU A 287 -2.28 9.35 -18.16
N TYR A 288 -3.53 9.47 -17.69
CA TYR A 288 -4.41 8.34 -17.45
C TYR A 288 -4.64 7.54 -18.72
N GLY A 289 -4.99 8.19 -19.84
CA GLY A 289 -5.20 7.56 -21.13
C GLY A 289 -3.95 6.81 -21.64
N LYS A 290 -2.76 7.39 -21.44
CA LYS A 290 -1.48 6.73 -21.74
C LYS A 290 -1.27 5.49 -20.86
N SER A 291 -1.63 5.55 -19.57
CA SER A 291 -1.48 4.42 -18.64
C SER A 291 -2.40 3.24 -19.01
N VAL A 292 -3.65 3.51 -19.38
CA VAL A 292 -4.63 2.49 -19.82
C VAL A 292 -4.20 1.87 -21.13
N SER A 293 -3.72 2.68 -22.09
CA SER A 293 -3.22 2.20 -23.38
C SER A 293 -2.01 1.28 -23.20
N ARG A 294 -1.06 1.63 -22.32
CA ARG A 294 0.09 0.78 -21.98
C ARG A 294 -0.34 -0.53 -21.35
N LYS A 295 -1.37 -0.50 -20.48
CA LYS A 295 -1.91 -1.70 -19.85
C LYS A 295 -2.56 -2.64 -20.88
N ARG A 296 -3.43 -2.12 -21.76
CA ARG A 296 -4.02 -2.92 -22.86
C ARG A 296 -2.96 -3.53 -23.78
N ALA A 297 -1.90 -2.78 -24.09
CA ALA A 297 -0.80 -3.29 -24.91
C ALA A 297 0.01 -4.40 -24.21
N ARG A 298 0.11 -4.38 -22.87
CA ARG A 298 0.78 -5.42 -22.07
C ARG A 298 -0.08 -6.66 -21.87
N ASP A 299 -1.37 -6.46 -21.59
CA ASP A 299 -2.30 -7.55 -21.28
C ASP A 299 -2.64 -8.38 -22.52
N GLY A 300 -2.21 -7.93 -23.72
CA GLY A 300 -2.26 -8.73 -24.94
C GLY A 300 -3.69 -9.18 -25.24
N ASP A 301 -4.65 -8.26 -25.06
CA ASP A 301 -6.06 -8.49 -25.39
C ASP A 301 -6.14 -8.85 -26.88
N GLY A 302 -6.02 -10.15 -27.15
CA GLY A 302 -6.40 -10.77 -28.40
C GLY A 302 -7.86 -10.43 -28.60
N GLU A 303 -8.10 -9.65 -29.65
CA GLU A 303 -9.37 -9.23 -30.22
C GLU A 303 -10.55 -10.17 -29.89
N ASN A 304 -11.16 -9.99 -28.72
CA ASN A 304 -12.56 -10.30 -28.53
C ASN A 304 -13.30 -8.97 -28.59
N GLU A 305 -13.35 -8.37 -29.79
CA GLU A 305 -14.40 -7.39 -30.08
C GLU A 305 -15.74 -8.09 -29.75
N PRO A 306 -16.58 -7.53 -28.87
CA PRO A 306 -17.90 -8.09 -28.64
C PRO A 306 -18.64 -8.09 -29.98
N GLU A 307 -19.02 -9.30 -30.44
CA GLU A 307 -19.81 -9.51 -31.65
C GLU A 307 -20.91 -8.45 -31.73
N LYS A 308 -20.87 -7.66 -32.80
CA LYS A 308 -21.85 -6.64 -33.16
C LYS A 308 -23.20 -7.32 -33.42
N SER A 309 -23.91 -7.63 -32.34
CA SER A 309 -25.28 -8.14 -32.41
C SER A 309 -26.20 -7.05 -32.97
N ASN A 310 -26.78 -7.36 -34.14
CA ASN A 310 -27.90 -6.74 -34.83
C ASN A 310 -28.18 -5.25 -34.54
N ALA A 311 -27.79 -4.41 -35.51
CA ALA A 311 -28.14 -3.00 -35.60
C ALA A 311 -29.66 -2.76 -35.49
N GLN A 312 -30.13 -2.51 -34.26
CA GLN A 312 -31.40 -1.83 -34.04
C GLN A 312 -31.32 -0.42 -34.61
N LYS A 313 -32.33 -0.02 -35.41
CA LYS A 313 -32.50 1.35 -35.91
C LYS A 313 -32.22 2.36 -34.77
N PRO A 314 -31.34 3.36 -34.97
CA PRO A 314 -30.96 4.28 -33.91
C PRO A 314 -32.22 4.99 -33.40
N LYS A 315 -32.63 4.68 -32.17
CA LYS A 315 -33.65 5.46 -31.47
C LYS A 315 -33.13 6.88 -31.39
N LYS A 316 -33.90 7.86 -31.88
CA LYS A 316 -33.61 9.30 -31.73
C LYS A 316 -33.28 9.56 -30.26
N LYS A 317 -31.99 9.73 -29.94
CA LYS A 317 -31.56 10.11 -28.59
C LYS A 317 -32.16 11.49 -28.32
N ARG A 318 -32.99 11.59 -27.28
CA ARG A 318 -33.39 12.88 -26.73
C ARG A 318 -32.10 13.54 -26.24
N LEU A 319 -31.73 14.66 -26.86
CA LEU A 319 -30.64 15.51 -26.38
C LEU A 319 -30.97 15.92 -24.93
N SER A 320 -29.98 15.86 -24.04
CA SER A 320 -30.13 16.42 -22.70
C SER A 320 -30.38 17.93 -22.78
N ALA A 321 -30.93 18.52 -21.72
CA ALA A 321 -31.16 19.96 -21.66
C ALA A 321 -29.85 20.75 -21.91
N ASP A 322 -28.73 20.24 -21.42
CA ASP A 322 -27.40 20.84 -21.58
C ASP A 322 -26.90 20.74 -23.03
N GLN A 323 -27.13 19.62 -23.72
CA GLN A 323 -26.81 19.48 -25.14
C GLN A 323 -27.66 20.38 -26.03
N ARG A 324 -28.90 20.70 -25.63
CA ARG A 324 -29.73 21.67 -26.35
C ARG A 324 -29.23 23.10 -26.16
N LEU A 325 -28.75 23.46 -24.97
CA LEU A 325 -28.17 24.77 -24.68
C LEU A 325 -26.88 25.01 -25.47
N ALA A 326 -26.02 24.00 -25.60
CA ALA A 326 -24.77 24.09 -26.35
C ALA A 326 -24.94 24.25 -27.87
N LEU A 327 -26.11 23.89 -28.41
CA LEU A 327 -26.42 23.95 -29.84
C LEU A 327 -27.27 25.16 -30.24
N MET A 328 -27.60 26.05 -29.30
CA MET A 328 -28.29 27.30 -29.63
C MET A 328 -27.32 28.29 -30.29
N PRO A 329 -27.64 28.83 -31.48
CA PRO A 329 -26.81 29.85 -32.09
C PRO A 329 -26.82 31.10 -31.21
N ILE A 330 -25.61 31.62 -30.95
CA ILE A 330 -25.40 32.89 -30.25
C ILE A 330 -25.76 34.00 -31.25
N ASN A 331 -26.87 34.70 -30.99
CA ASN A 331 -27.25 35.92 -31.71
C ASN A 331 -26.58 37.15 -31.09
#